data_AF-B7VPX0-F1
#
_entry.id   AF-B7VPX0-F1
#
_cell.length_a   1.000
_cell.length_b   1.000
_cell.length_c   1.000
_cell.angle_alpha   90.00
_cell.angle_beta   90.00
_cell.angle_gamma   90.00
#
_symmetry.space_group_name_H-M   'P 1'
#
loop_
_entity.id
_entity.type
_entity.pdbx_description
1 polymer ?
#
loop_
_entity_poly.entity_id
_entity_poly.type
_entity_poly.pdbx_seq_one_letter_code
_entity_poly.pdbx_strand_id
1 'polypeptide(L)'
;MDNYINIVGFQLEKVHTGVIKWCLDSKVSPSNEQIKIIQLLYEHLKKPIPFAIDSITKIHCTPEYSFGRSVRIDLLIEIYVENSVYRLACEMKVDSDPYEKQLDSIVEQVDGESVDSSKNDYLLILIGSAVVMRNVGDQHAKFTVMTNTDLIRIFSEYNNESYILQDWLSALREEQQRDECVLEQFELLCASNKVWDKLGHIELGYRPFFSTYYYLYNIIRTHSAMAGDWSIYSGGNNPVMNLSTNWKKICDFEFYWEFNYLEFCLKVRIDPDVTSRERLNTLRTELYPVLESIEVDGFRSQMRYGKWNTIYKWDFSNSIQTPDLIIQRVENDILSSYENLLTVAKNV
;
A
#
# COMPACT_ATOMS: atom_id res chain seq x y z
N MET A 1 -30.07 7.07 0.43
CA MET A 1 -29.57 7.16 1.81
C MET A 1 -28.06 7.15 1.66
N ASP A 2 -27.35 8.11 2.24
CA ASP A 2 -25.91 8.19 2.08
C ASP A 2 -25.24 6.99 2.76
N ASN A 3 -24.32 6.32 2.07
CA ASN A 3 -23.63 5.13 2.56
C ASN A 3 -22.87 5.46 3.86
N TYR A 4 -23.13 4.72 4.94
CA TYR A 4 -22.54 4.97 6.26
C TYR A 4 -21.00 4.97 6.24
N ILE A 5 -20.38 4.10 5.44
CA ILE A 5 -18.91 4.01 5.33
C ILE A 5 -18.35 5.27 4.70
N ASN A 6 -19.05 5.83 3.72
CA ASN A 6 -18.64 7.07 3.05
C ASN A 6 -18.77 8.28 4.00
N ILE A 7 -19.71 8.23 4.94
CA ILE A 7 -19.87 9.27 5.98
C ILE A 7 -18.76 9.17 7.03
N VAL A 8 -18.48 7.98 7.56
CA VAL A 8 -17.47 7.79 8.61
C VAL A 8 -16.05 7.90 8.06
N GLY A 9 -15.85 7.41 6.83
CA GLY A 9 -14.59 7.44 6.11
C GLY A 9 -14.04 6.03 5.88
N PHE A 10 -14.03 5.60 4.62
CA PHE A 10 -13.44 4.33 4.18
C PHE A 10 -11.95 4.18 4.56
N GLN A 11 -11.23 5.29 4.75
CA GLN A 11 -9.81 5.26 5.09
C GLN A 11 -9.55 4.91 6.57
N LEU A 12 -10.60 4.79 7.39
CA LEU A 12 -10.46 4.45 8.81
C LEU A 12 -10.50 2.93 9.00
N GLU A 13 -9.33 2.32 9.24
CA GLU A 13 -9.18 0.87 9.55
C GLU A 13 -10.22 0.37 10.57
N LYS A 14 -10.52 1.20 11.59
CA LYS A 14 -11.49 0.90 12.66
C LYS A 14 -12.91 0.64 12.19
N VAL A 15 -13.32 1.23 11.06
CA VAL A 15 -14.65 1.01 10.49
C VAL A 15 -14.76 -0.44 10.02
N HIS A 16 -13.75 -0.94 9.32
CA HIS A 16 -13.73 -2.29 8.76
C HIS A 16 -13.60 -3.34 9.86
N THR A 17 -12.70 -3.14 10.83
CA THR A 17 -12.60 -4.06 11.98
C THR A 17 -13.87 -4.07 12.83
N GLY A 18 -14.55 -2.91 12.93
CA GLY A 18 -15.88 -2.80 13.56
C GLY A 18 -16.96 -3.62 12.85
N VAL A 19 -17.03 -3.58 11.52
CA VAL A 19 -17.99 -4.38 10.75
C VAL A 19 -17.68 -5.88 10.84
N ILE A 20 -16.41 -6.27 10.74
CA ILE A 20 -15.98 -7.68 10.91
C ILE A 20 -16.37 -8.18 12.30
N LYS A 21 -16.07 -7.41 13.35
CA LYS A 21 -16.51 -7.72 14.72
C LYS A 21 -18.01 -7.86 14.81
N TRP A 22 -18.77 -6.93 14.23
CA TRP A 22 -20.23 -6.97 14.27
C TRP A 22 -20.80 -8.25 13.64
N CYS A 23 -20.18 -8.72 12.55
CA CYS A 23 -20.58 -9.98 11.90
C CYS A 23 -20.23 -11.21 12.75
N LEU A 24 -19.05 -11.23 13.35
CA LEU A 24 -18.46 -12.45 13.96
C LEU A 24 -18.69 -12.62 15.46
N ASP A 25 -18.79 -11.54 16.24
CA ASP A 25 -18.84 -11.60 17.70
C ASP A 25 -20.15 -12.27 18.15
N SER A 26 -20.05 -13.41 18.84
CA SER A 26 -21.20 -14.17 19.32
C SER A 26 -21.55 -13.79 20.76
N LYS A 27 -22.84 -13.53 21.03
CA LYS A 27 -23.32 -13.21 22.39
C LYS A 27 -23.42 -14.44 23.29
N VAL A 28 -23.82 -15.58 22.72
CA VAL A 28 -23.97 -16.87 23.42
C VAL A 28 -23.31 -17.95 22.59
N SER A 29 -24.00 -18.48 21.59
CA SER A 29 -23.48 -19.44 20.60
C SER A 29 -23.36 -18.78 19.22
N PRO A 30 -22.38 -19.19 18.39
CA PRO A 30 -22.31 -18.76 17.01
C PRO A 30 -23.55 -19.15 16.21
N SER A 31 -23.98 -18.26 15.31
CA SER A 31 -24.97 -18.55 14.27
C SER A 31 -24.35 -19.37 13.13
N ASN A 32 -25.19 -19.94 12.26
CA ASN A 32 -24.72 -20.68 11.08
C ASN A 32 -23.93 -19.77 10.13
N GLU A 33 -24.32 -18.51 10.01
CA GLU A 33 -23.64 -17.50 9.20
C GLU A 33 -22.25 -17.19 9.76
N GLN A 34 -22.13 -17.04 11.09
CA GLN A 34 -20.83 -16.85 11.75
C GLN A 34 -19.90 -18.06 11.54
N ILE A 35 -20.44 -19.27 11.70
CA ILE A 35 -19.72 -20.51 11.42
C ILE A 35 -19.24 -20.56 9.96
N LYS A 36 -20.11 -20.19 9.02
CA LYS A 36 -19.78 -20.17 7.59
C LYS A 36 -18.65 -19.18 7.28
N ILE A 37 -18.66 -17.99 7.90
CA ILE A 37 -17.55 -17.04 7.77
C ILE A 37 -16.24 -17.65 8.29
N ILE A 38 -16.24 -18.30 9.46
CA ILE A 38 -15.04 -18.97 9.98
C ILE A 38 -14.52 -20.03 9.00
N GLN A 39 -15.40 -20.85 8.42
CA GLN A 39 -15.01 -21.84 7.42
C GLN A 39 -14.34 -21.19 6.20
N LEU A 40 -14.92 -20.10 5.68
CA LEU A 40 -14.40 -19.37 4.53
C LEU A 40 -13.07 -18.66 4.84
N LEU A 41 -12.89 -18.18 6.07
CA LEU A 41 -11.61 -17.63 6.53
C LEU A 41 -10.51 -18.71 6.53
N TYR A 42 -10.80 -19.92 7.03
CA TYR A 42 -9.84 -21.03 6.98
C TYR A 42 -9.58 -21.56 5.57
N GLU A 43 -10.60 -21.56 4.70
CA GLU A 43 -10.44 -21.84 3.27
C GLU A 43 -9.48 -20.82 2.62
N HIS A 44 -9.63 -19.54 2.93
CA HIS A 44 -8.74 -18.47 2.46
C HIS A 44 -7.31 -18.63 2.98
N LEU A 45 -7.14 -19.03 4.25
CA LEU A 45 -5.85 -19.37 4.84
C LEU A 45 -5.18 -20.59 4.16
N LYS A 46 -5.93 -21.35 3.34
CA LYS A 46 -5.48 -22.61 2.71
C LYS A 46 -5.00 -23.63 3.74
N LYS A 47 -5.63 -23.63 4.92
CA LYS A 47 -5.32 -24.55 6.02
C LYS A 47 -6.54 -25.42 6.34
N PRO A 48 -6.33 -26.69 6.70
CA PRO A 48 -7.41 -27.49 7.26
C PRO A 48 -7.86 -26.86 8.58
N ILE A 49 -9.17 -26.85 8.82
CA ILE A 49 -9.73 -26.35 10.07
C ILE A 49 -9.25 -27.29 11.19
N PRO A 50 -8.54 -26.79 12.22
CA PRO A 50 -7.89 -27.64 13.22
C PRO A 50 -8.84 -28.13 14.32
N PHE A 51 -10.16 -27.99 14.12
CA PHE A 51 -11.22 -28.33 15.06
C PHE A 51 -12.51 -28.72 14.33
N ALA A 52 -13.40 -29.38 15.07
CA ALA A 52 -14.74 -29.66 14.60
C ALA A 52 -15.58 -28.37 14.63
N ILE A 53 -16.28 -28.07 13.54
CA ILE A 53 -17.01 -26.81 13.39
C ILE A 53 -18.20 -26.71 14.36
N ASP A 54 -18.84 -27.83 14.63
CA ASP A 54 -19.94 -27.98 15.58
C ASP A 54 -19.51 -27.87 17.04
N SER A 55 -18.20 -27.90 17.34
CA SER A 55 -17.68 -27.71 18.70
C SER A 55 -17.28 -26.25 19.03
N ILE A 56 -17.48 -25.31 18.10
CA ILE A 56 -17.31 -23.89 18.38
C ILE A 56 -18.41 -23.43 19.35
N THR A 57 -18.01 -23.01 20.54
CA THR A 57 -18.93 -22.55 21.59
C THR A 57 -19.12 -21.04 21.59
N LYS A 58 -18.10 -20.28 21.17
CA LYS A 58 -18.11 -18.82 21.14
C LYS A 58 -17.09 -18.27 20.14
N ILE A 59 -17.40 -17.15 19.51
CA ILE A 59 -16.45 -16.34 18.75
C ILE A 59 -16.42 -14.96 19.43
N HIS A 60 -15.23 -14.49 19.78
CA HIS A 60 -15.04 -13.17 20.38
C HIS A 60 -14.09 -12.33 19.54
N CYS A 61 -14.48 -11.09 19.25
CA CYS A 61 -13.65 -10.17 18.47
C CYS A 61 -13.25 -8.97 19.32
N THR A 62 -11.94 -8.72 19.44
CA THR A 62 -11.37 -7.58 20.17
C THR A 62 -10.60 -6.67 19.21
N PRO A 63 -11.15 -5.50 18.86
CA PRO A 63 -10.45 -4.49 18.07
C PRO A 63 -9.35 -3.82 18.91
N GLU A 64 -8.30 -3.32 18.25
CA GLU A 64 -7.19 -2.61 18.90
C GLU A 64 -6.56 -3.40 20.08
N TYR A 65 -6.49 -4.73 19.94
CA TYR A 65 -5.97 -5.61 20.99
C TYR A 65 -4.50 -5.29 21.24
N SER A 66 -4.16 -4.96 22.49
CA SER A 66 -2.84 -4.50 22.88
C SER A 66 -2.10 -5.60 23.64
N PHE A 67 -0.95 -6.01 23.11
CA PHE A 67 0.02 -6.88 23.76
C PHE A 67 0.94 -6.00 24.62
N GLY A 68 0.57 -5.81 25.89
CA GLY A 68 1.26 -4.90 26.78
C GLY A 68 1.25 -3.44 26.29
N ARG A 69 2.41 -2.78 26.28
CA ARG A 69 2.55 -1.35 25.91
C ARG A 69 3.12 -1.11 24.51
N SER A 70 3.64 -2.13 23.84
CA SER A 70 4.51 -1.97 22.67
C SER A 70 3.86 -2.37 21.35
N VAL A 71 3.00 -3.39 21.34
CA VAL A 71 2.40 -3.91 20.10
C VAL A 71 0.88 -3.89 20.23
N ARG A 72 0.23 -3.42 19.19
CA ARG A 72 -1.23 -3.45 19.04
C ARG A 72 -1.55 -4.06 17.69
N ILE A 73 -2.54 -4.93 17.67
CA ILE A 73 -3.12 -5.48 16.45
C ILE A 73 -4.51 -4.89 16.24
N ASP A 74 -4.88 -4.67 14.98
CA ASP A 74 -6.14 -4.00 14.65
C ASP A 74 -7.37 -4.82 15.05
N LEU A 75 -7.30 -6.15 14.93
CA LEU A 75 -8.36 -7.05 15.34
C LEU A 75 -7.80 -8.42 15.76
N LEU A 76 -8.17 -8.87 16.95
CA LEU A 76 -7.99 -10.26 17.39
C LEU A 76 -9.34 -10.98 17.37
N ILE A 77 -9.42 -12.11 16.67
CA ILE A 77 -10.59 -13.00 16.65
C ILE A 77 -10.23 -14.26 17.44
N GLU A 78 -10.93 -14.49 18.56
CA GLU A 78 -10.78 -15.67 19.39
C GLU A 78 -11.96 -16.63 19.15
N ILE A 79 -11.64 -17.86 18.73
CA ILE A 79 -12.58 -18.94 18.45
C ILE A 79 -12.46 -19.97 19.58
N TYR A 80 -13.46 -20.02 20.44
CA TYR A 80 -13.51 -20.92 21.59
C TYR A 80 -14.10 -22.26 21.17
N VAL A 81 -13.31 -23.31 21.32
CA VAL A 81 -13.63 -24.68 20.95
C VAL A 81 -13.40 -25.55 22.18
N GLU A 82 -14.47 -26.01 22.82
CA GLU A 82 -14.41 -26.74 24.09
C GLU A 82 -13.48 -26.05 25.12
N ASN A 83 -12.34 -26.67 25.44
CA ASN A 83 -11.32 -26.18 26.38
C ASN A 83 -10.12 -25.50 25.70
N SER A 84 -10.23 -25.16 24.41
CA SER A 84 -9.18 -24.54 23.62
C SER A 84 -9.64 -23.20 23.02
N VAL A 85 -8.68 -22.32 22.78
CA VAL A 85 -8.89 -21.06 22.06
C VAL A 85 -7.97 -21.05 20.85
N TYR A 86 -8.56 -20.85 19.67
CA TYR A 86 -7.85 -20.59 18.43
C TYR A 86 -7.94 -19.10 18.12
N ARG A 87 -6.87 -18.52 17.56
CA ARG A 87 -6.77 -17.08 17.36
C ARG A 87 -6.49 -16.77 15.90
N LEU A 88 -7.25 -15.84 15.33
CA LEU A 88 -6.89 -15.15 14.09
C LEU A 88 -6.45 -13.73 14.45
N ALA A 89 -5.16 -13.47 14.32
CA ALA A 89 -4.57 -12.15 14.48
C ALA A 89 -4.66 -11.41 13.14
N CYS A 90 -5.44 -10.33 13.08
CA CYS A 90 -5.68 -9.55 11.87
C CYS A 90 -5.04 -8.15 11.96
N GLU A 91 -3.99 -7.91 11.20
CA GLU A 91 -3.47 -6.57 10.93
C GLU A 91 -4.16 -6.01 9.68
N MET A 92 -4.52 -4.73 9.68
CA MET A 92 -5.24 -4.09 8.58
C MET A 92 -4.51 -2.86 8.08
N LYS A 93 -4.51 -2.62 6.77
CA LYS A 93 -4.01 -1.38 6.19
C LYS A 93 -4.93 -0.91 5.06
N VAL A 94 -5.15 0.41 4.98
CA VAL A 94 -5.95 1.04 3.90
C VAL A 94 -5.11 1.87 2.94
N ASP A 95 -4.16 2.64 3.46
CA ASP A 95 -3.39 3.64 2.70
C ASP A 95 -1.88 3.59 2.95
N SER A 96 -1.41 2.49 3.52
CA SER A 96 0.01 2.24 3.82
C SER A 96 0.36 0.76 3.69
N ASP A 97 1.64 0.47 3.47
CA ASP A 97 2.16 -0.90 3.52
C ASP A 97 2.66 -1.19 4.95
N PRO A 98 2.35 -2.34 5.56
CA PRO A 98 2.81 -2.66 6.90
C PRO A 98 4.28 -3.07 6.85
N TYR A 99 5.09 -2.52 7.75
CA TYR A 99 6.51 -2.86 7.82
C TYR A 99 6.73 -4.30 8.29
N GLU A 100 7.66 -5.02 7.68
CA GLU A 100 8.01 -6.41 8.05
C GLU A 100 8.29 -6.55 9.56
N LYS A 101 9.07 -5.64 10.14
CA LYS A 101 9.34 -5.62 11.59
C LYS A 101 8.09 -5.49 12.46
N GLN A 102 7.07 -4.79 11.98
CA GLN A 102 5.80 -4.67 12.69
C GLN A 102 5.09 -6.04 12.68
N LEU A 103 5.06 -6.71 11.53
CA LEU A 103 4.46 -8.04 11.38
C LEU A 103 5.21 -9.10 12.22
N ASP A 104 6.55 -9.07 12.23
CA ASP A 104 7.39 -9.92 13.09
C ASP A 104 7.05 -9.71 14.57
N SER A 105 6.94 -8.44 14.99
CA SER A 105 6.60 -8.09 16.38
C SER A 105 5.21 -8.58 16.76
N ILE A 106 4.24 -8.54 15.85
CA ILE A 106 2.89 -9.10 16.08
C ILE A 106 2.97 -10.61 16.29
N VAL A 107 3.69 -11.33 15.42
CA VAL A 107 3.85 -12.79 15.55
C VAL A 107 4.50 -13.15 16.88
N GLU A 108 5.60 -12.49 17.24
CA GLU A 108 6.32 -12.77 18.49
C GLU A 108 5.41 -12.61 19.73
N GLN A 109 4.60 -11.54 19.77
CA GLN A 109 3.73 -11.26 20.91
C GLN A 109 2.53 -12.21 20.98
N VAL A 110 1.86 -12.47 19.84
CA VAL A 110 0.69 -13.35 19.77
C VAL A 110 1.09 -14.80 20.11
N ASP A 111 2.23 -15.26 19.61
CA ASP A 111 2.76 -16.59 19.95
C ASP A 111 3.26 -16.64 21.39
N GLY A 112 3.85 -15.56 21.92
CA GLY A 112 4.31 -15.47 23.31
C GLY A 112 3.19 -15.49 24.37
N GLU A 113 2.01 -14.95 24.07
CA GLU A 113 0.83 -15.03 24.95
C GLU A 113 0.06 -16.36 24.82
N SER A 114 0.35 -17.20 23.83
CA SER A 114 -0.32 -18.47 23.63
C SER A 114 0.41 -19.61 24.36
N VAL A 115 -0.37 -20.49 25.00
CA VAL A 115 0.17 -21.78 25.51
C VAL A 115 0.59 -22.69 24.35
N ASP A 116 -0.04 -22.53 23.18
CA ASP A 116 0.21 -23.31 21.98
C ASP A 116 0.12 -22.41 20.74
N SER A 117 1.27 -22.04 20.17
CA SER A 117 1.36 -21.16 19.00
C SER A 117 0.80 -21.81 17.72
N SER A 118 0.61 -23.13 17.68
CA SER A 118 -0.02 -23.79 16.53
C SER A 118 -1.51 -23.46 16.38
N LYS A 119 -2.11 -22.83 17.39
CA LYS A 119 -3.51 -22.36 17.41
C LYS A 119 -3.67 -20.91 16.93
N ASN A 120 -2.57 -20.26 16.54
CA ASN A 120 -2.56 -18.90 16.06
C ASN A 120 -2.38 -18.86 14.54
N ASP A 121 -3.27 -18.17 13.85
CA ASP A 121 -3.18 -17.84 12.43
C ASP A 121 -3.18 -16.32 12.25
N TYR A 122 -2.61 -15.85 11.14
CA TYR A 122 -2.36 -14.44 10.91
C TYR A 122 -2.91 -14.00 9.56
N LEU A 123 -3.72 -12.95 9.57
CA LEU A 123 -4.33 -12.35 8.39
C LEU A 123 -3.83 -10.93 8.23
N LEU A 124 -3.43 -10.59 7.01
CA LEU A 124 -3.07 -9.22 6.63
C LEU A 124 -4.15 -8.68 5.70
N ILE A 125 -5.03 -7.84 6.23
CA ILE A 125 -6.13 -7.28 5.48
C ILE A 125 -5.66 -5.99 4.81
N LEU A 126 -5.46 -6.06 3.49
CA LEU A 126 -5.08 -4.92 2.67
C LEU A 126 -6.32 -4.47 1.90
N ILE A 127 -6.73 -3.24 2.12
CA ILE A 127 -7.87 -2.63 1.42
C ILE A 127 -7.43 -1.27 0.87
N GLY A 128 -8.23 -0.67 -0.02
CA GLY A 128 -7.88 0.59 -0.66
C GLY A 128 -6.53 0.57 -1.37
N SER A 129 -5.76 1.65 -1.25
CA SER A 129 -4.46 1.73 -1.92
C SER A 129 -3.39 0.83 -1.28
N ALA A 130 -3.57 0.36 -0.05
CA ALA A 130 -2.64 -0.59 0.56
C ALA A 130 -2.51 -1.89 -0.25
N VAL A 131 -3.57 -2.30 -0.96
CA VAL A 131 -3.57 -3.46 -1.86
C VAL A 131 -2.46 -3.35 -2.90
N VAL A 132 -2.26 -2.15 -3.44
CA VAL A 132 -1.30 -1.93 -4.52
C VAL A 132 0.07 -1.45 -4.04
N MET A 133 0.20 -1.04 -2.78
CA MET A 133 1.48 -0.55 -2.24
C MET A 133 2.50 -1.68 -2.06
N ARG A 134 2.03 -2.86 -1.65
CA ARG A 134 2.88 -4.03 -1.43
C ARG A 134 3.57 -4.45 -2.73
N ASN A 135 4.82 -4.91 -2.61
CA ASN A 135 5.58 -5.41 -3.76
C ASN A 135 4.93 -6.69 -4.33
N VAL A 136 5.05 -6.89 -5.64
CA VAL A 136 4.55 -8.09 -6.31
C VAL A 136 5.28 -9.32 -5.78
N GLY A 137 4.54 -10.28 -5.24
CA GLY A 137 5.09 -11.53 -4.70
C GLY A 137 5.68 -11.42 -3.29
N ASP A 138 5.67 -10.24 -2.67
CA ASP A 138 6.03 -10.10 -1.27
C ASP A 138 4.93 -10.73 -0.41
N GLN A 139 5.29 -11.74 0.38
CA GLN A 139 4.46 -12.28 1.43
C GLN A 139 5.30 -12.50 2.69
N HIS A 140 4.83 -11.96 3.81
CA HIS A 140 5.40 -12.27 5.10
C HIS A 140 5.13 -13.74 5.44
N ALA A 141 6.13 -14.46 5.94
CA ALA A 141 6.10 -15.92 6.08
C ALA A 141 4.90 -16.49 6.87
N LYS A 142 4.36 -15.72 7.82
CA LYS A 142 3.22 -16.12 8.67
C LYS A 142 1.87 -15.54 8.26
N PHE A 143 1.84 -14.39 7.57
CA PHE A 143 0.60 -13.67 7.31
C PHE A 143 0.03 -14.08 5.95
N THR A 144 -1.24 -14.44 5.93
CA THR A 144 -1.99 -14.60 4.67
C THR A 144 -2.70 -13.29 4.34
N VAL A 145 -2.43 -12.76 3.14
CA VAL A 145 -3.03 -11.51 2.66
C VAL A 145 -4.50 -11.73 2.30
N MET A 146 -5.35 -10.76 2.64
CA MET A 146 -6.77 -10.68 2.29
C MET A 146 -7.07 -9.32 1.68
N THR A 147 -7.82 -9.29 0.59
CA THR A 147 -8.13 -8.09 -0.20
C THR A 147 -9.62 -7.72 -0.14
N ASN A 148 -10.00 -6.61 -0.79
CA ASN A 148 -11.42 -6.25 -1.01
C ASN A 148 -12.23 -7.43 -1.56
N THR A 149 -11.71 -8.11 -2.58
CA THR A 149 -12.37 -9.25 -3.25
C THR A 149 -12.62 -10.39 -2.27
N ASP A 150 -11.64 -10.70 -1.43
CA ASP A 150 -11.76 -11.77 -0.44
C ASP A 150 -12.78 -11.43 0.64
N LEU A 151 -12.76 -10.20 1.15
CA LEU A 151 -13.73 -9.71 2.13
C LEU A 151 -15.15 -9.75 1.56
N ILE A 152 -15.35 -9.27 0.32
CA ILE A 152 -16.66 -9.29 -0.33
C ILE A 152 -17.17 -10.74 -0.42
N ARG A 153 -16.33 -11.66 -0.92
CA ARG A 153 -16.68 -13.09 -1.04
C ARG A 153 -17.02 -13.73 0.30
N ILE A 154 -16.24 -13.46 1.34
CA ILE A 154 -16.38 -14.12 2.64
C ILE A 154 -17.62 -13.61 3.39
N PHE A 155 -17.87 -12.30 3.34
CA PHE A 155 -18.92 -11.67 4.13
C PHE A 155 -20.24 -11.48 3.37
N SER A 156 -20.29 -11.68 2.05
CA SER A 156 -21.55 -11.69 1.29
C SER A 156 -22.48 -12.84 1.67
N GLU A 157 -21.92 -13.92 2.22
CA GLU A 157 -22.69 -15.09 2.70
C GLU A 157 -23.48 -14.81 3.98
N TYR A 158 -23.19 -13.69 4.64
CA TYR A 158 -23.92 -13.30 5.84
C TYR A 158 -25.29 -12.73 5.45
N ASN A 159 -26.31 -13.58 5.49
CA ASN A 159 -27.68 -13.23 5.13
C ASN A 159 -28.32 -12.33 6.20
N ASN A 160 -28.06 -11.03 6.11
CA ASN A 160 -28.63 -10.03 7.01
C ASN A 160 -29.04 -8.78 6.23
N GLU A 161 -30.26 -8.29 6.50
CA GLU A 161 -30.79 -7.02 5.97
C GLU A 161 -30.15 -5.78 6.61
N SER A 162 -29.14 -5.95 7.48
CA SER A 162 -28.42 -4.87 8.11
C SER A 162 -27.73 -3.96 7.10
N TYR A 163 -28.15 -2.68 7.10
CA TYR A 163 -27.54 -1.65 6.27
C TYR A 163 -26.03 -1.50 6.54
N ILE A 164 -25.54 -1.79 7.77
CA ILE A 164 -24.12 -1.66 8.11
C ILE A 164 -23.26 -2.58 7.23
N LEU A 165 -23.68 -3.83 7.07
CA LEU A 165 -22.96 -4.80 6.25
C LEU A 165 -23.13 -4.48 4.76
N GLN A 166 -24.35 -4.14 4.32
CA GLN A 166 -24.60 -3.85 2.91
C GLN A 166 -23.86 -2.60 2.44
N ASP A 167 -23.83 -1.54 3.25
CA ASP A 167 -23.06 -0.33 2.98
C ASP A 167 -21.55 -0.62 2.93
N TRP A 168 -21.05 -1.49 3.82
CA TRP A 168 -19.66 -1.93 3.80
C TRP A 168 -19.29 -2.73 2.58
N LEU A 169 -20.10 -3.71 2.19
CA LEU A 169 -19.89 -4.47 0.96
C LEU A 169 -20.00 -3.59 -0.29
N SER A 170 -20.91 -2.60 -0.29
CA SER A 170 -20.98 -1.60 -1.36
C SER A 170 -19.71 -0.78 -1.45
N ALA A 171 -19.21 -0.26 -0.32
CA ALA A 171 -18.02 0.57 -0.29
C ALA A 171 -16.76 -0.21 -0.71
N LEU A 172 -16.64 -1.49 -0.34
CA LEU A 172 -15.57 -2.36 -0.83
C LEU A 172 -15.62 -2.56 -2.35
N ARG A 173 -16.82 -2.75 -2.93
CA ARG A 173 -17.00 -2.86 -4.38
C ARG A 173 -16.70 -1.55 -5.11
N GLU A 174 -17.12 -0.42 -4.54
CA GLU A 174 -16.79 0.91 -5.06
C GLU A 174 -15.27 1.15 -5.08
N GLU A 175 -14.54 0.71 -4.04
CA GLU A 175 -13.08 0.81 -4.02
C GLU A 175 -12.43 -0.11 -5.07
N GLN A 176 -12.95 -1.33 -5.26
CA GLN A 176 -12.48 -2.21 -6.33
C GLN A 176 -12.69 -1.57 -7.71
N GLN A 177 -13.86 -0.97 -7.94
CA GLN A 177 -14.16 -0.27 -9.18
C GLN A 177 -13.25 0.95 -9.38
N ARG A 178 -12.85 1.65 -8.31
CA ARG A 178 -11.90 2.76 -8.37
C ARG A 178 -10.50 2.34 -8.82
N ASP A 179 -10.03 1.15 -8.45
CA ASP A 179 -8.78 0.57 -8.96
C ASP A 179 -8.92 0.22 -10.45
N GLU A 180 -9.99 -0.51 -10.80
CA GLU A 180 -10.26 -0.96 -12.17
C GLU A 180 -10.42 0.19 -13.17
N CYS A 181 -11.02 1.32 -12.76
CA CYS A 181 -11.29 2.48 -13.61
C CYS A 181 -10.26 3.61 -13.50
N VAL A 182 -9.15 3.44 -12.76
CA VAL A 182 -8.23 4.56 -12.46
C VAL A 182 -7.68 5.24 -13.72
N LEU A 183 -7.46 4.51 -14.81
CA LEU A 183 -6.97 5.07 -16.08
C LEU A 183 -7.97 6.04 -16.69
N GLU A 184 -9.20 5.59 -16.89
CA GLU A 184 -10.29 6.40 -17.44
C GLU A 184 -10.53 7.63 -16.56
N GLN A 185 -10.55 7.45 -15.24
CA GLN A 185 -10.74 8.54 -14.28
C GLN A 185 -9.58 9.55 -14.30
N PHE A 186 -8.36 9.07 -14.45
CA PHE A 186 -7.20 9.94 -14.62
C PHE A 186 -7.22 10.71 -15.95
N GLU A 187 -7.62 10.08 -17.05
CA GLU A 187 -7.81 10.75 -18.34
C GLU A 187 -8.86 11.86 -18.25
N LEU A 188 -9.96 11.65 -17.51
CA LEU A 188 -10.96 12.68 -17.25
C LEU A 188 -10.39 13.87 -16.45
N LEU A 189 -9.54 13.60 -15.45
CA LEU A 189 -8.84 14.64 -14.70
C LEU A 189 -7.90 15.44 -15.62
N CYS A 190 -7.17 14.76 -16.51
CA CYS A 190 -6.30 15.40 -17.50
C CYS A 190 -7.09 16.28 -18.48
N ALA A 191 -8.13 15.72 -19.11
CA ALA A 191 -8.96 16.42 -20.09
C ALA A 191 -9.68 17.65 -19.50
N SER A 192 -9.97 17.61 -18.20
CA SER A 192 -10.63 18.70 -17.48
C SER A 192 -9.66 19.67 -16.80
N ASN A 193 -8.33 19.49 -16.96
CA ASN A 193 -7.30 20.24 -16.24
C ASN A 193 -7.49 20.22 -14.71
N LYS A 194 -7.94 19.08 -14.18
CA LYS A 194 -8.26 18.83 -12.77
C LYS A 194 -7.27 17.89 -12.06
N VAL A 195 -6.16 17.51 -12.70
CA VAL A 195 -5.12 16.63 -12.12
C VAL A 195 -4.55 17.17 -10.81
N TRP A 196 -4.56 18.49 -10.63
CA TRP A 196 -4.13 19.16 -9.40
C TRP A 196 -5.29 19.77 -8.59
N ASP A 197 -6.53 19.46 -8.94
CA ASP A 197 -7.73 19.93 -8.25
C ASP A 197 -8.23 18.89 -7.23
N LYS A 198 -8.20 19.28 -5.94
CA LYS A 198 -8.69 18.43 -4.85
C LYS A 198 -10.14 18.01 -5.06
N LEU A 199 -11.00 18.93 -5.53
CA LEU A 199 -12.42 18.65 -5.70
C LEU A 199 -12.64 17.63 -6.82
N GLY A 200 -11.91 17.75 -7.94
CA GLY A 200 -11.92 16.75 -9.00
C GLY A 200 -11.63 15.33 -8.53
N HIS A 201 -10.62 15.13 -7.66
CA HIS A 201 -10.36 13.81 -7.07
C HIS A 201 -11.49 13.32 -6.16
N ILE A 202 -12.08 14.21 -5.34
CA ILE A 202 -13.18 13.86 -4.43
C ILE A 202 -14.44 13.47 -5.21
N GLU A 203 -14.75 14.20 -6.29
CA GLU A 203 -15.89 13.90 -7.18
C GLU A 203 -15.81 12.50 -7.78
N LEU A 204 -14.59 11.98 -7.98
CA LEU A 204 -14.31 10.62 -8.45
C LEU A 204 -14.18 9.59 -7.31
N GLY A 205 -14.35 10.02 -6.05
CA GLY A 205 -14.32 9.15 -4.88
C GLY A 205 -12.91 8.82 -4.36
N TYR A 206 -11.87 9.53 -4.80
CA TYR A 206 -10.51 9.32 -4.31
C TYR A 206 -10.15 10.22 -3.13
N ARG A 207 -9.24 9.73 -2.28
CA ARG A 207 -8.51 10.62 -1.38
C ARG A 207 -7.68 11.60 -2.23
N PRO A 208 -7.85 12.92 -2.05
CA PRO A 208 -7.16 13.92 -2.86
C PRO A 208 -5.66 13.68 -2.91
N PHE A 209 -5.12 13.56 -4.12
CA PHE A 209 -3.69 13.44 -4.39
C PHE A 209 -2.98 12.21 -3.81
N PHE A 210 -3.67 11.18 -3.33
CA PHE A 210 -3.02 9.97 -2.84
C PHE A 210 -3.48 8.74 -3.60
N SER A 211 -4.71 8.29 -3.37
CA SER A 211 -5.20 7.01 -3.88
C SER A 211 -5.10 6.90 -5.40
N THR A 212 -5.49 7.96 -6.14
CA THR A 212 -5.38 7.99 -7.60
C THR A 212 -3.96 7.69 -8.07
N TYR A 213 -2.95 8.32 -7.47
CA TYR A 213 -1.56 8.13 -7.88
C TYR A 213 -1.02 6.78 -7.47
N TYR A 214 -1.42 6.22 -6.32
CA TYR A 214 -1.02 4.86 -5.95
C TYR A 214 -1.56 3.81 -6.93
N TYR A 215 -2.80 3.96 -7.38
CA TYR A 215 -3.36 3.09 -8.41
C TYR A 215 -2.67 3.30 -9.78
N LEU A 216 -2.38 4.53 -10.17
CA LEU A 216 -1.59 4.80 -11.39
C LEU A 216 -0.19 4.18 -11.30
N TYR A 217 0.48 4.29 -10.15
CA TYR A 217 1.78 3.67 -9.92
C TYR A 217 1.71 2.15 -10.01
N ASN A 218 0.62 1.54 -9.54
CA ASN A 218 0.42 0.12 -9.72
C ASN A 218 0.43 -0.26 -11.20
N ILE A 219 -0.28 0.51 -12.04
CA ILE A 219 -0.33 0.25 -13.49
C ILE A 219 1.05 0.43 -14.12
N ILE A 220 1.72 1.54 -13.84
CA ILE A 220 3.10 1.81 -14.32
C ILE A 220 4.02 0.64 -13.91
N ARG A 221 3.96 0.20 -12.65
CA ARG A 221 4.72 -0.93 -12.13
C ARG A 221 4.39 -2.24 -12.84
N THR A 222 3.12 -2.55 -13.09
CA THR A 222 2.74 -3.83 -13.73
C THR A 222 3.14 -3.90 -15.20
N HIS A 223 3.30 -2.75 -15.86
CA HIS A 223 3.74 -2.68 -17.26
C HIS A 223 5.26 -2.48 -17.41
N SER A 224 5.95 -2.17 -16.32
CA SER A 224 7.41 -2.07 -16.25
C SER A 224 8.08 -3.44 -16.46
N ALA A 225 9.17 -3.48 -17.22
CA ALA A 225 10.02 -4.67 -17.30
C ALA A 225 10.65 -5.01 -15.94
N MET A 226 10.81 -4.00 -15.08
CA MET A 226 11.32 -4.11 -13.71
C MET A 226 10.21 -4.13 -12.63
N ALA A 227 9.06 -4.76 -12.89
CA ALA A 227 7.89 -4.69 -11.99
C ALA A 227 8.17 -5.04 -10.51
N GLY A 228 9.05 -6.01 -10.24
CA GLY A 228 9.41 -6.43 -8.89
C GLY A 228 10.32 -5.45 -8.13
N ASP A 229 10.90 -4.48 -8.83
CA ASP A 229 11.90 -3.56 -8.27
C ASP A 229 11.29 -2.23 -7.82
N TRP A 230 10.08 -1.93 -8.30
CA TRP A 230 9.33 -0.74 -7.93
C TRP A 230 8.56 -0.93 -6.63
N SER A 231 8.84 -0.06 -5.66
CA SER A 231 8.12 0.00 -4.39
C SER A 231 7.28 1.27 -4.30
N ILE A 232 6.02 1.11 -3.93
CA ILE A 232 5.07 2.21 -3.78
C ILE A 232 4.89 2.48 -2.28
N TYR A 233 5.08 3.72 -1.86
CA TYR A 233 4.97 4.10 -0.45
C TYR A 233 4.52 5.56 -0.28
N SER A 234 4.16 5.90 0.96
CA SER A 234 3.87 7.29 1.34
C SER A 234 5.16 8.04 1.64
N GLY A 235 5.42 9.14 0.94
CA GLY A 235 6.46 10.12 1.27
C GLY A 235 6.09 11.03 2.46
N GLY A 236 5.01 10.70 3.18
CA GLY A 236 4.43 11.51 4.26
C GLY A 236 3.42 12.52 3.76
N ASN A 237 3.80 13.33 2.75
CA ASN A 237 2.92 14.37 2.17
C ASN A 237 2.60 14.16 0.68
N ASN A 238 3.16 13.12 0.07
CA ASN A 238 3.03 12.85 -1.35
C ASN A 238 3.08 11.34 -1.62
N PRO A 239 2.39 10.86 -2.66
CA PRO A 239 2.52 9.51 -3.15
C PRO A 239 3.90 9.36 -3.80
N VAL A 240 4.55 8.23 -3.54
CA VAL A 240 5.87 7.93 -4.08
C VAL A 240 5.90 6.53 -4.68
N MET A 241 6.62 6.39 -5.80
CA MET A 241 7.07 5.09 -6.30
C MET A 241 8.56 5.14 -6.61
N ASN A 242 9.34 4.26 -5.99
CA ASN A 242 10.80 4.25 -6.05
C ASN A 242 11.32 2.98 -6.70
N LEU A 243 12.38 3.09 -7.50
CA LEU A 243 13.08 1.94 -8.05
C LEU A 243 14.14 1.45 -7.05
N SER A 244 13.70 0.61 -6.11
CA SER A 244 14.43 0.24 -4.90
C SER A 244 15.75 -0.48 -5.16
N THR A 245 15.85 -1.27 -6.22
CA THR A 245 17.06 -2.01 -6.60
C THR A 245 18.14 -1.14 -7.23
N ASN A 246 17.80 0.09 -7.64
CA ASN A 246 18.70 1.02 -8.32
C ASN A 246 19.32 2.08 -7.43
N TRP A 247 19.34 1.86 -6.12
CA TRP A 247 20.15 2.70 -5.23
C TRP A 247 21.64 2.42 -5.49
N LYS A 248 22.36 3.43 -6.01
CA LYS A 248 23.80 3.32 -6.28
C LYS A 248 24.58 4.34 -5.49
N LYS A 249 25.52 3.85 -4.68
CA LYS A 249 26.47 4.70 -3.97
C LYS A 249 27.69 4.98 -4.85
N ILE A 250 27.95 6.25 -5.12
CA ILE A 250 29.15 6.76 -5.78
C ILE A 250 29.76 7.81 -4.85
N CYS A 251 30.98 7.55 -4.36
CA CYS A 251 31.62 8.40 -3.37
C CYS A 251 30.70 8.61 -2.13
N ASP A 252 30.40 9.86 -1.81
CA ASP A 252 29.52 10.32 -0.73
C ASP A 252 28.04 10.50 -1.16
N PHE A 253 27.71 10.14 -2.40
CA PHE A 253 26.39 10.30 -3.00
C PHE A 253 25.69 8.95 -3.17
N GLU A 254 24.43 8.85 -2.75
CA GLU A 254 23.59 7.69 -3.02
C GLU A 254 22.46 8.09 -3.97
N PHE A 255 22.60 7.71 -5.23
CA PHE A 255 21.66 8.00 -6.30
C PHE A 255 20.48 7.04 -6.26
N TYR A 256 19.29 7.57 -6.56
CA TYR A 256 18.08 6.77 -6.71
C TYR A 256 17.07 7.48 -7.60
N TRP A 257 16.13 6.70 -8.12
CA TRP A 257 15.06 7.15 -9.01
C TRP A 257 13.71 7.08 -8.32
N GLU A 258 12.89 8.10 -8.51
CA GLU A 258 11.61 8.20 -7.80
C GLU A 258 10.56 8.94 -8.61
N PHE A 259 9.37 8.36 -8.75
CA PHE A 259 8.16 9.09 -9.05
C PHE A 259 7.63 9.80 -7.81
N ASN A 260 7.34 11.09 -7.96
CA ASN A 260 6.64 11.91 -7.00
C ASN A 260 5.48 12.60 -7.73
N TYR A 261 4.26 12.16 -7.48
CA TYR A 261 3.12 12.41 -8.38
C TYR A 261 3.46 11.97 -9.82
N LEU A 262 3.35 12.88 -10.78
CA LEU A 262 3.68 12.67 -12.20
C LEU A 262 5.10 13.15 -12.54
N GLU A 263 5.91 13.53 -11.55
CA GLU A 263 7.31 13.88 -11.77
C GLU A 263 8.18 12.64 -11.55
N PHE A 264 8.90 12.20 -12.58
CA PHE A 264 10.00 11.25 -12.39
C PHE A 264 11.27 12.02 -12.08
N CYS A 265 12.00 11.62 -11.04
CA CYS A 265 13.10 12.40 -10.47
C CYS A 265 14.38 11.57 -10.36
N LEU A 266 15.50 12.16 -10.81
CA LEU A 266 16.81 11.75 -10.34
C LEU A 266 17.09 12.41 -8.99
N LYS A 267 17.29 11.60 -7.95
CA LYS A 267 17.55 12.06 -6.59
C LYS A 267 18.87 11.52 -6.07
N VAL A 268 19.40 12.21 -5.06
CA VAL A 268 20.58 11.81 -4.31
C VAL A 268 20.36 11.99 -2.82
N ARG A 269 20.77 10.98 -2.05
CA ARG A 269 20.93 11.07 -0.60
C ARG A 269 22.39 11.37 -0.28
N ILE A 270 22.62 12.32 0.62
CA ILE A 270 23.96 12.68 1.10
C ILE A 270 23.98 12.66 2.63
N ASP A 271 25.17 12.59 3.19
CA ASP A 271 25.43 12.92 4.59
C ASP A 271 25.89 14.38 4.66
N PRO A 272 25.11 15.31 5.26
CA PRO A 272 25.50 16.72 5.37
C PRO A 272 26.79 16.96 6.15
N ASP A 273 27.21 16.01 7.00
CA ASP A 273 28.47 16.11 7.75
C ASP A 273 29.69 15.73 6.89
N VAL A 274 29.45 15.09 5.74
CA VAL A 274 30.50 14.62 4.81
C VAL A 274 30.51 15.43 3.52
N THR A 275 29.32 15.70 2.95
CA THR A 275 29.15 16.33 1.64
C THR A 275 28.83 17.81 1.78
N SER A 276 29.74 18.69 1.34
CA SER A 276 29.49 20.14 1.34
C SER A 276 28.44 20.57 0.31
N ARG A 277 27.85 21.75 0.51
CA ARG A 277 26.92 22.36 -0.44
C ARG A 277 27.60 22.60 -1.80
N GLU A 278 28.84 23.06 -1.79
CA GLU A 278 29.63 23.31 -2.99
C GLU A 278 29.84 22.01 -3.78
N ARG A 279 30.20 20.92 -3.10
CA ARG A 279 30.40 19.60 -3.72
C ARG A 279 29.13 19.08 -4.38
N LEU A 280 27.99 19.19 -3.70
CA LEU A 280 26.68 18.83 -4.28
C LEU A 280 26.32 19.70 -5.50
N ASN A 281 26.64 20.98 -5.47
CA ASN A 281 26.38 21.89 -6.59
C ASN A 281 27.32 21.63 -7.78
N THR A 282 28.57 21.25 -7.53
CA THR A 282 29.48 20.76 -8.57
C THR A 282 28.89 19.52 -9.23
N LEU A 283 28.47 18.52 -8.43
CA LEU A 283 27.83 17.31 -8.97
C LEU A 283 26.64 17.65 -9.88
N ARG A 284 25.74 18.52 -9.44
CA ARG A 284 24.60 18.97 -10.26
C ARG A 284 25.04 19.57 -11.58
N THR A 285 26.02 20.46 -11.54
CA THR A 285 26.52 21.17 -12.73
C THR A 285 27.15 20.22 -13.74
N GLU A 286 27.90 19.23 -13.27
CA GLU A 286 28.52 18.21 -14.13
C GLU A 286 27.49 17.24 -14.72
N LEU A 287 26.41 16.93 -13.99
CA LEU A 287 25.36 16.03 -14.50
C LEU A 287 24.40 16.70 -15.50
N TYR A 288 24.19 18.02 -15.43
CA TYR A 288 23.19 18.69 -16.28
C TYR A 288 23.39 18.48 -17.79
N PRO A 289 24.60 18.58 -18.37
CA PRO A 289 24.79 18.33 -19.79
C PRO A 289 24.34 16.94 -20.25
N VAL A 290 24.53 15.91 -19.41
CA VAL A 290 24.07 14.54 -19.71
C VAL A 290 22.54 14.47 -19.61
N LEU A 291 21.98 15.04 -18.55
CA LEU A 291 20.53 15.02 -18.30
C LEU A 291 19.73 15.80 -19.35
N GLU A 292 20.28 16.93 -19.82
CA GLU A 292 19.68 17.78 -20.85
C GLU A 292 19.84 17.20 -22.27
N SER A 293 20.67 16.16 -22.44
CA SER A 293 20.81 15.47 -23.73
C SER A 293 19.78 14.36 -23.94
N ILE A 294 19.00 14.02 -22.91
CA ILE A 294 17.92 13.04 -23.00
C ILE A 294 16.74 13.66 -23.76
N GLU A 295 16.18 12.96 -24.73
CA GLU A 295 15.11 13.47 -25.62
C GLU A 295 13.80 13.81 -24.89
N VAL A 296 13.61 13.28 -23.68
CA VAL A 296 12.44 13.59 -22.85
C VAL A 296 12.67 14.92 -22.13
N ASP A 297 11.77 15.89 -22.40
CA ASP A 297 11.80 17.20 -21.74
C ASP A 297 11.83 17.06 -20.22
N GLY A 298 12.81 17.71 -19.61
CA GLY A 298 12.98 17.77 -18.16
C GLY A 298 13.56 19.10 -17.73
N PHE A 299 13.71 19.29 -16.43
CA PHE A 299 14.17 20.54 -15.86
C PHE A 299 15.06 20.34 -14.64
N ARG A 300 16.01 21.26 -14.52
CA ARG A 300 16.87 21.38 -13.34
C ARG A 300 16.02 21.68 -12.13
N SER A 301 16.28 20.98 -11.04
CA SER A 301 15.63 21.27 -9.77
C SER A 301 16.31 22.43 -9.04
N GLN A 302 15.62 23.03 -8.06
CA GLN A 302 16.20 24.06 -7.21
C GLN A 302 17.43 23.52 -6.46
N MET A 303 18.49 24.33 -6.36
CA MET A 303 19.73 24.00 -5.65
C MET A 303 19.58 24.06 -4.12
N ARG A 304 18.68 23.25 -3.58
CA ARG A 304 18.50 23.07 -2.13
C ARG A 304 19.64 22.22 -1.58
N TYR A 305 19.88 22.34 -0.27
CA TYR A 305 20.85 21.54 0.45
C TYR A 305 20.17 20.88 1.65
N GLY A 306 20.38 19.58 1.81
CA GLY A 306 19.83 18.76 2.87
C GLY A 306 20.17 17.29 2.62
N LYS A 307 19.67 16.39 3.46
CA LYS A 307 19.92 14.95 3.34
C LYS A 307 19.41 14.36 2.02
N TRP A 308 18.27 14.85 1.54
CA TRP A 308 17.60 14.36 0.34
C TRP A 308 17.51 15.47 -0.69
N ASN A 309 18.05 15.23 -1.88
CA ASN A 309 18.14 16.25 -2.92
C ASN A 309 17.61 15.72 -4.22
N THR A 310 16.74 16.49 -4.87
CA THR A 310 16.48 16.30 -6.30
C THR A 310 17.62 16.95 -7.09
N ILE A 311 17.98 16.31 -8.20
CA ILE A 311 18.95 16.83 -9.17
C ILE A 311 18.17 17.35 -10.38
N TYR A 312 17.34 16.49 -10.96
CA TYR A 312 16.62 16.73 -12.21
C TYR A 312 15.26 16.03 -12.19
N LYS A 313 14.31 16.56 -12.96
CA LYS A 313 12.94 16.04 -13.03
C LYS A 313 12.44 16.00 -14.46
N TRP A 314 11.60 15.01 -14.76
CA TRP A 314 10.80 14.91 -15.97
C TRP A 314 9.32 14.93 -15.56
N ASP A 315 8.56 15.88 -16.09
CA ASP A 315 7.16 16.10 -15.72
C ASP A 315 6.22 15.52 -16.76
N PHE A 316 5.44 14.52 -16.35
CA PHE A 316 4.45 13.86 -17.18
C PHE A 316 3.04 14.45 -17.05
N SER A 317 2.87 15.58 -16.33
CA SER A 317 1.55 16.20 -16.11
C SER A 317 1.02 17.03 -17.29
N ASN A 318 1.90 17.54 -18.16
CA ASN A 318 1.53 18.48 -19.23
C ASN A 318 1.11 17.82 -20.55
N SER A 319 1.19 16.51 -20.65
CA SER A 319 0.77 15.78 -21.84
C SER A 319 -0.09 14.60 -21.41
N ILE A 320 -1.20 14.37 -22.12
CA ILE A 320 -2.06 13.21 -21.92
C ILE A 320 -1.24 11.98 -22.32
N GLN A 321 -0.40 11.49 -21.41
CA GLN A 321 0.40 10.29 -21.59
C GLN A 321 -0.25 9.18 -20.79
N THR A 322 -0.51 8.07 -21.47
CA THR A 322 -0.93 6.85 -20.79
C THR A 322 0.22 6.37 -19.91
N PRO A 323 -0.07 5.67 -18.80
CA PRO A 323 0.95 5.02 -17.98
C PRO A 323 1.95 4.17 -18.78
N ASP A 324 1.50 3.53 -19.86
CA ASP A 324 2.34 2.74 -20.77
C ASP A 324 3.41 3.60 -21.46
N LEU A 325 3.00 4.76 -21.97
CA LEU A 325 3.93 5.69 -22.60
C LEU A 325 4.91 6.28 -21.57
N ILE A 326 4.42 6.56 -20.36
CA ILE A 326 5.26 7.05 -19.25
C ILE A 326 6.35 6.02 -18.94
N ILE A 327 5.99 4.76 -18.71
CA ILE A 327 6.97 3.73 -18.35
C ILE A 327 7.93 3.44 -19.51
N GLN A 328 7.45 3.43 -20.75
CA GLN A 328 8.30 3.25 -21.93
C GLN A 328 9.38 4.34 -22.02
N ARG A 329 9.01 5.61 -21.81
CA ARG A 329 9.97 6.73 -21.78
C ARG A 329 10.94 6.63 -20.61
N VAL A 330 10.43 6.27 -19.44
CA VAL A 330 11.28 6.09 -18.25
C VAL A 330 12.32 5.00 -18.47
N GLU A 331 11.93 3.80 -18.93
CA GLU A 331 12.84 2.68 -19.09
C GLU A 331 13.79 2.84 -20.27
N ASN A 332 13.30 3.28 -21.43
CA ASN A 332 14.11 3.30 -22.66
C ASN A 332 14.93 4.59 -22.81
N ASP A 333 14.38 5.74 -22.41
CA ASP A 333 14.99 7.03 -22.73
C ASP A 333 15.73 7.62 -21.52
N ILE A 334 15.14 7.50 -20.32
CA ILE A 334 15.72 8.11 -19.10
C ILE A 334 16.69 7.14 -18.41
N LEU A 335 16.24 5.94 -18.04
CA LEU A 335 17.04 4.99 -17.27
C LEU A 335 18.22 4.43 -18.07
N SER A 336 18.15 4.38 -19.40
CA SER A 336 19.27 3.99 -20.27
C SER A 336 20.50 4.90 -20.12
N SER A 337 20.31 6.14 -19.67
CA SER A 337 21.39 7.09 -19.43
C SER A 337 22.13 6.89 -18.10
N TYR A 338 21.68 5.95 -17.25
CA TYR A 338 22.13 5.86 -15.87
C TYR A 338 23.63 5.56 -15.71
N GLU A 339 24.19 4.65 -16.50
CA GLU A 339 25.63 4.32 -16.43
C GLU A 339 26.53 5.51 -16.83
N ASN A 340 26.08 6.33 -17.78
CA ASN A 340 26.78 7.56 -18.15
C ASN A 340 26.76 8.57 -17.00
N LEU A 341 25.59 8.76 -16.36
CA LEU A 341 25.44 9.62 -15.18
C LEU A 341 26.36 9.19 -14.04
N LEU A 342 26.43 7.88 -13.75
CA LEU A 342 27.31 7.34 -12.71
C LEU A 342 28.79 7.53 -13.05
N THR A 343 29.16 7.52 -14.33
CA THR A 343 30.53 7.76 -14.79
C THR A 343 30.94 9.21 -14.57
N VAL A 344 30.07 10.16 -14.88
CA VAL A 344 30.30 11.59 -14.59
C VAL A 344 30.39 11.83 -13.09
N ALA A 345 29.48 11.25 -12.30
CA ALA A 345 29.46 11.42 -10.84
C ALA A 345 30.74 10.93 -10.14
N LYS A 346 31.43 9.91 -10.67
CA LYS A 346 32.71 9.42 -10.11
C LYS A 346 33.86 10.42 -10.20
N ASN A 347 33.77 11.38 -11.13
CA ASN A 347 34.81 12.38 -11.36
C ASN A 347 34.61 13.66 -10.54
N VAL A 348 33.58 13.68 -9.67
CA VAL A 348 33.25 14.78 -8.75
C VAL A 348 33.66 14.42 -7.33
#